data_AF-W4RSL9-F1
#
_entry.id   AF-W4RSL9-F1
#
_cell.length_a   1.000
_cell.length_b   1.000
_cell.length_c   1.000
_cell.angle_alpha   90.00
_cell.angle_beta   90.00
_cell.angle_gamma   90.00
#
_symmetry.space_group_name_H-M   'P 1'
#
loop_
_entity.id
_entity.type
_entity.pdbx_description
1 polymer ?
#
loop_
_entity_poly.entity_id
_entity_poly.type
_entity_poly.pdbx_seq_one_letter_code
_entity_poly.pdbx_strand_id
1 'polypeptide(L)'
;MKTELQDQEKIIVLDFGSQYNQLITRRIREFGVYSELHPHTITAAEIKDMNPKGIIFSGGPNSVYDEGAFRCDEEIFELGLPILGICYGMQLMTMHFGGKVEKAKNREYGKALLTLHNQNRLFEGTPGEQVVWMSHGDLVTMSPPGFTVDGINLPARSRQ
;
A
#
# COMPACT_ATOMS: atom_id res chain seq x y z
N MET A 1 -3.33 21.13 30.69
CA MET A 1 -3.58 21.32 29.25
C MET A 1 -2.46 20.73 28.36
N LYS A 2 -1.69 19.73 28.83
CA LYS A 2 -0.66 19.00 28.05
C LYS A 2 -1.06 17.54 27.74
N THR A 3 -2.21 17.10 28.27
CA THR A 3 -2.58 15.68 28.37
C THR A 3 -3.48 15.20 27.22
N GLU A 4 -4.05 16.11 26.41
CA GLU A 4 -4.98 15.72 25.32
C GLU A 4 -4.29 15.46 23.96
N LEU A 5 -3.02 15.83 23.80
CA LEU A 5 -2.29 15.63 22.54
C LEU A 5 -1.57 14.28 22.45
N GLN A 6 -1.45 13.55 23.56
CA GLN A 6 -0.66 12.30 23.63
C GLN A 6 -1.41 11.05 23.16
N ASP A 7 -2.74 11.10 23.04
CA ASP A 7 -3.58 9.94 22.65
C ASP A 7 -4.21 10.08 21.26
N GLN A 8 -3.69 10.93 20.38
CA GLN A 8 -4.16 10.95 18.99
C GLN A 8 -3.60 9.75 18.23
N GLU A 9 -4.51 8.90 17.73
CA GLU A 9 -4.16 7.85 16.79
C GLU A 9 -3.47 8.46 15.56
N LYS A 10 -2.27 7.97 15.26
CA LYS A 10 -1.40 8.48 14.20
C LYS A 10 -1.15 7.40 13.16
N ILE A 11 -1.29 7.76 11.88
CA ILE A 11 -0.86 6.93 10.75
C ILE A 11 0.29 7.62 10.02
N ILE A 12 1.36 6.85 9.76
CA ILE A 12 2.47 7.30 8.94
C ILE A 12 2.23 6.89 7.49
N VAL A 13 2.41 7.82 6.56
CA VAL A 13 2.42 7.53 5.12
C VAL A 13 3.87 7.65 4.63
N LEU A 14 4.41 6.58 4.05
CA LEU A 14 5.73 6.57 3.44
C LEU A 14 5.64 6.87 1.95
N ASP A 15 6.40 7.88 1.54
CA ASP A 15 6.45 8.41 0.17
C ASP A 15 7.45 7.64 -0.70
N PHE A 16 6.93 6.89 -1.67
CA PHE A 16 7.66 6.20 -2.73
C PHE A 16 7.51 6.90 -4.11
N GLY A 17 7.24 8.20 -4.13
CA GLY A 17 7.16 9.05 -5.33
C GLY A 17 5.77 9.13 -5.96
N SER A 18 4.71 8.73 -5.27
CA SER A 18 3.34 8.78 -5.82
C SER A 18 2.77 10.20 -5.89
N GLN A 19 2.12 10.53 -7.01
CA GLN A 19 1.35 11.77 -7.17
C GLN A 19 0.15 11.88 -6.21
N TYR A 20 -0.26 10.78 -5.56
CA TYR A 20 -1.43 10.71 -4.68
C TYR A 20 -1.10 10.80 -3.18
N ASN A 21 0.16 11.04 -2.79
CA ASN A 21 0.56 11.00 -1.38
C ASN A 21 -0.21 11.98 -0.51
N GLN A 22 -0.35 13.22 -0.99
CA GLN A 22 -1.13 14.26 -0.30
C GLN A 22 -2.63 13.94 -0.25
N LEU A 23 -3.14 13.19 -1.23
CA LEU A 23 -4.53 12.73 -1.22
C LEU A 23 -4.72 11.65 -0.15
N ILE A 24 -3.81 10.67 -0.04
CA ILE A 24 -3.84 9.62 0.98
C ILE A 24 -3.85 10.26 2.38
N THR A 25 -2.89 11.14 2.66
CA THR A 25 -2.77 11.80 3.98
C THR A 25 -4.02 12.62 4.31
N ARG A 26 -4.56 13.35 3.33
CA ARG A 26 -5.82 14.09 3.47
C ARG A 26 -7.01 13.17 3.77
N ARG A 27 -7.16 12.05 3.06
CA ARG A 27 -8.27 11.11 3.30
C ARG A 27 -8.25 10.54 4.71
N ILE A 28 -7.07 10.20 5.25
CA ILE A 28 -6.93 9.76 6.65
C ILE A 28 -7.43 10.84 7.62
N ARG A 29 -7.08 12.11 7.38
CA ARG A 29 -7.53 13.23 8.22
C ARG A 29 -9.02 13.50 8.12
N GLU A 30 -9.63 13.26 6.95
CA GLU A 30 -11.08 13.33 6.76
C GLU A 30 -11.83 12.27 7.59
N PHE A 31 -11.17 11.15 7.95
CA PHE A 31 -11.68 10.17 8.91
C PHE A 31 -11.41 10.54 10.38
N GLY A 32 -10.85 11.72 10.66
CA GLY A 32 -10.56 12.19 12.02
C GLY A 32 -9.26 11.65 12.63
N VAL A 33 -8.43 10.95 11.84
CA VAL A 33 -7.16 10.36 12.30
C VAL A 33 -6.00 11.26 11.91
N TYR A 34 -5.04 11.46 12.83
CA TYR A 34 -3.85 12.27 12.53
C TYR A 34 -2.92 11.52 11.57
N SER A 35 -2.33 12.22 10.61
CA SER A 35 -1.43 11.62 9.63
C SER A 35 -0.22 12.49 9.30
N GLU A 36 0.93 11.84 9.13
CA GLU A 36 2.18 12.46 8.71
C GLU A 36 2.69 11.80 7.44
N LEU A 37 3.30 12.60 6.55
CA LEU A 37 3.96 12.11 5.33
C LEU A 37 5.47 12.14 5.57
N HIS A 38 6.13 11.02 5.35
CA HIS A 38 7.58 10.86 5.54
C HIS A 38 8.24 10.24 4.30
N PRO A 39 9.52 10.55 4.03
CA PRO A 39 10.24 9.92 2.94
C PRO A 39 10.42 8.42 3.19
N HIS A 40 10.50 7.61 2.13
CA HIS A 40 10.79 6.18 2.24
C HIS A 40 12.12 5.83 2.94
N THR A 41 13.03 6.81 3.09
CA THR A 41 14.34 6.65 3.74
C THR A 41 14.30 6.78 5.26
N ILE A 42 13.14 7.07 5.85
CA ILE A 42 12.98 7.11 7.31
C ILE A 42 13.29 5.72 7.90
N THR A 43 13.92 5.71 9.07
CA THR A 43 14.31 4.47 9.76
C THR A 43 13.18 3.90 10.61
N ALA A 44 13.24 2.61 10.90
CA ALA A 44 12.32 1.94 11.82
C ALA A 44 12.38 2.55 13.23
N ALA A 45 13.57 2.97 13.67
CA ALA A 45 13.76 3.65 14.96
C ALA A 45 13.01 4.98 15.02
N GLU A 46 13.13 5.83 14.00
CA GLU A 46 12.39 7.10 13.92
C GLU A 46 10.87 6.87 13.90
N ILE A 47 10.40 5.88 13.14
CA ILE A 47 8.97 5.51 13.12
C ILE A 47 8.51 5.06 14.52
N LYS A 48 9.31 4.25 15.21
CA LYS A 48 8.99 3.76 16.55
C LYS A 48 8.87 4.91 17.55
N ASP A 49 9.75 5.90 17.48
CA ASP A 49 9.71 7.09 18.34
C ASP A 49 8.47 7.96 18.08
N MET A 50 7.92 7.92 16.86
CA MET A 50 6.67 8.60 16.51
C MET A 50 5.42 7.90 17.07
N ASN A 51 5.54 6.66 17.55
CA ASN A 51 4.49 5.82 18.14
C ASN A 51 3.18 5.75 17.32
N PRO A 52 3.22 5.39 16.02
CA PRO A 52 2.01 5.32 15.20
C PRO A 52 1.20 4.05 15.47
N LYS A 53 -0.06 4.06 15.02
CA LYS A 53 -0.97 2.90 15.05
C LYS A 53 -0.93 2.05 13.78
N GLY A 54 -0.32 2.55 12.72
CA GLY A 54 -0.19 1.85 11.45
C GLY A 54 0.58 2.68 10.42
N ILE A 55 0.95 2.03 9.32
CA ILE A 55 1.77 2.60 8.26
C ILE A 55 1.10 2.35 6.91
N ILE A 56 1.13 3.34 6.03
CA ILE A 56 0.73 3.19 4.63
C ILE A 56 1.96 3.36 3.75
N PHE A 57 2.26 2.37 2.92
CA PHE A 57 3.26 2.49 1.87
C PHE A 57 2.57 2.98 0.61
N SER A 58 2.96 4.17 0.14
CA SER A 58 2.34 4.78 -1.04
C SER A 58 2.64 4.01 -2.32
N GLY A 59 1.94 4.42 -3.40
CA GLY A 59 2.37 4.08 -4.75
C GLY A 59 3.69 4.76 -5.14
N GLY A 60 4.11 4.51 -6.36
CA GLY A 60 5.31 5.08 -6.96
C GLY A 60 5.31 4.84 -8.46
N PRO A 61 6.06 5.63 -9.24
CA PRO A 61 6.07 5.55 -10.70
C PRO A 61 6.98 4.42 -11.23
N ASN A 62 7.89 3.92 -10.40
CA ASN A 62 8.97 3.02 -10.79
C ASN A 62 8.59 1.55 -10.63
N SER A 63 9.33 0.64 -11.28
CA SER A 63 9.27 -0.78 -10.95
C SER A 63 10.07 -1.05 -9.68
N VAL A 64 9.63 -2.02 -8.87
CA VAL A 64 10.38 -2.46 -7.69
C VAL A 64 11.72 -3.12 -8.04
N TYR A 65 11.89 -3.60 -9.29
CA TYR A 65 13.14 -4.21 -9.77
C TYR A 65 14.08 -3.25 -10.50
N ASP A 66 13.69 -2.00 -10.77
CA ASP A 66 14.57 -1.06 -11.47
C ASP A 66 15.82 -0.75 -10.63
N GLU A 67 16.95 -0.50 -11.29
CA GLU A 67 18.16 -0.04 -10.60
C GLU A 67 17.88 1.30 -9.90
N GLY A 68 18.17 1.39 -8.60
CA GLY A 68 17.84 2.56 -7.78
C GLY A 68 16.36 2.67 -7.40
N ALA A 69 15.57 1.60 -7.59
CA ALA A 69 14.20 1.53 -7.10
C ALA A 69 14.14 1.84 -5.60
N PHE A 70 13.12 2.61 -5.19
CA PHE A 70 12.95 2.98 -3.79
C PHE A 70 12.81 1.76 -2.90
N ARG A 71 13.38 1.85 -1.70
CA ARG A 71 13.34 0.83 -0.64
C ARG A 71 12.97 1.52 0.66
N CYS A 72 12.53 0.74 1.62
CA CYS A 72 12.39 1.19 2.99
C CYS A 72 13.42 0.48 3.86
N ASP A 73 13.60 0.98 5.08
CA ASP A 73 14.25 0.21 6.13
C ASP A 73 13.47 -1.09 6.38
N GLU A 74 14.14 -2.24 6.29
CA GLU A 74 13.50 -3.56 6.41
C GLU A 74 13.02 -3.82 7.84
N GLU A 75 13.63 -3.19 8.85
CA GLU A 75 13.21 -3.33 10.25
C GLU A 75 11.81 -2.77 10.49
N ILE A 76 11.26 -1.98 9.56
CA ILE A 76 9.87 -1.48 9.62
C ILE A 76 8.87 -2.63 9.65
N PHE A 77 9.14 -3.73 8.93
CA PHE A 77 8.25 -4.90 8.90
C PHE A 77 8.22 -5.65 10.23
N GLU A 78 9.23 -5.47 11.07
CA GLU A 78 9.38 -6.12 12.38
C GLU A 78 8.82 -5.29 13.54
N LEU A 79 8.30 -4.07 13.28
CA LEU A 79 7.74 -3.19 14.31
C LEU A 79 6.41 -3.70 14.91
N GLY A 80 5.80 -4.75 14.33
CA GLY A 80 4.51 -5.27 14.76
C GLY A 80 3.33 -4.32 14.49
N LEU A 81 3.52 -3.34 13.59
CA LEU A 81 2.51 -2.39 13.18
C LEU A 81 1.75 -2.89 11.94
N PRO A 82 0.44 -2.64 11.82
CA PRO A 82 -0.29 -2.89 10.57
C PRO A 82 0.26 -2.03 9.42
N ILE A 83 0.50 -2.66 8.27
CA ILE A 83 1.00 -1.99 7.06
C ILE A 83 0.01 -2.19 5.91
N LEU A 84 -0.41 -1.10 5.27
CA LEU A 84 -1.17 -1.12 4.02
C LEU A 84 -0.27 -0.68 2.85
N GLY A 85 0.03 -1.60 1.94
CA GLY A 85 0.73 -1.29 0.70
C GLY A 85 -0.23 -0.89 -0.42
N ILE A 86 0.02 0.25 -1.06
CA ILE A 86 -0.75 0.71 -2.22
C ILE A 86 0.15 0.66 -3.46
N CYS A 87 -0.26 -0.09 -4.49
CA CYS A 87 0.47 -0.19 -5.77
C CYS A 87 1.95 -0.58 -5.55
N TYR A 88 2.89 0.36 -5.73
CA TYR A 88 4.31 0.16 -5.46
C TYR A 88 4.58 -0.37 -4.03
N GLY A 89 3.91 0.18 -3.02
CA GLY A 89 4.03 -0.29 -1.64
C GLY A 89 3.65 -1.76 -1.48
N MET A 90 2.57 -2.19 -2.17
CA MET A 90 2.15 -3.60 -2.19
C MET A 90 3.18 -4.50 -2.89
N GLN A 91 3.78 -4.01 -3.99
CA GLN A 91 4.83 -4.73 -4.71
C GLN A 91 6.10 -4.87 -3.87
N LEU A 92 6.48 -3.81 -3.15
CA LEU A 92 7.63 -3.82 -2.25
C LEU A 92 7.43 -4.84 -1.12
N MET A 93 6.26 -4.83 -0.49
CA MET A 93 5.87 -5.84 0.51
C MET A 93 5.91 -7.26 -0.08
N THR A 94 5.37 -7.42 -1.30
CA THR A 94 5.36 -8.71 -1.98
C THR A 94 6.78 -9.26 -2.16
N MET A 95 7.70 -8.42 -2.64
CA MET A 95 9.10 -8.83 -2.79
C MET A 95 9.76 -9.16 -1.46
N HIS A 96 9.57 -8.31 -0.44
CA HIS A 96 10.18 -8.50 0.88
C HIS A 96 9.77 -9.84 1.51
N PHE A 97 8.49 -10.20 1.43
CA PHE A 97 7.98 -11.45 1.99
C PHE A 97 8.16 -12.68 1.07
N GLY A 98 8.93 -12.57 -0.01
CA GLY A 98 9.27 -13.72 -0.87
C GLY A 98 8.22 -14.09 -1.92
N GLY A 99 7.32 -13.16 -2.24
CA GLY A 99 6.46 -13.23 -3.44
C GLY A 99 7.21 -12.86 -4.73
N LYS A 100 6.46 -12.78 -5.84
CA LYS A 100 7.01 -12.44 -7.16
C LYS A 100 6.21 -11.32 -7.81
N VAL A 101 6.93 -10.32 -8.31
CA VAL A 101 6.39 -9.23 -9.13
C VAL A 101 7.01 -9.35 -10.53
N GLU A 102 6.26 -9.06 -11.57
CA GLU A 102 6.75 -9.07 -12.96
C GLU A 102 6.27 -7.82 -13.71
N LYS A 103 7.06 -7.36 -14.68
CA LYS A 103 6.65 -6.28 -15.59
C LYS A 103 5.44 -6.75 -16.41
N ALA A 104 4.34 -6.00 -16.36
CA ALA A 104 3.18 -6.29 -17.17
C ALA A 104 3.47 -5.99 -18.65
N LYS A 105 2.97 -6.84 -19.55
CA LYS A 105 3.08 -6.62 -21.00
C LYS A 105 2.29 -5.37 -21.44
N ASN A 106 1.18 -5.08 -20.76
CA ASN A 106 0.37 -3.89 -20.94
C ASN A 106 0.29 -3.16 -19.60
N ARG A 107 0.58 -1.86 -19.59
CA ARG A 107 0.43 -1.06 -18.36
C ARG A 107 -1.06 -0.85 -18.09
N GLU A 108 -1.54 -1.24 -16.91
CA GLU A 108 -2.93 -1.09 -16.51
C GLU A 108 -3.12 0.27 -15.84
N TYR A 109 -3.40 1.29 -16.66
CA TYR A 109 -3.81 2.60 -16.18
C TYR A 109 -5.31 2.79 -16.39
N GLY A 110 -6.03 3.09 -15.31
CA GLY A 110 -7.43 3.48 -15.36
C GLY A 110 -8.37 2.55 -14.61
N LYS A 111 -9.64 2.59 -14.99
CA LYS A 111 -10.69 1.83 -14.32
C LYS A 111 -10.54 0.35 -14.60
N ALA A 112 -10.53 -0.47 -13.55
CA ALA A 112 -10.62 -1.91 -13.63
C ALA A 112 -11.74 -2.41 -12.72
N LEU A 113 -12.31 -3.58 -13.06
CA LEU A 113 -13.23 -4.28 -12.18
C LEU A 113 -12.41 -5.18 -11.25
N LEU A 114 -12.51 -4.92 -9.95
CA LEU A 114 -11.98 -5.80 -8.90
C LEU A 114 -13.08 -6.75 -8.46
N THR A 115 -12.81 -8.05 -8.50
CA THR A 115 -13.67 -9.08 -7.92
C THR A 115 -13.02 -9.60 -6.64
N LEU A 116 -13.73 -9.53 -5.52
CA LEU A 116 -13.31 -10.07 -4.24
C LEU A 116 -13.67 -11.56 -4.14
N HIS A 117 -12.73 -12.35 -3.62
CA HIS A 117 -12.91 -13.80 -3.44
C HIS A 117 -13.12 -14.20 -1.99
N ASN A 118 -12.69 -13.36 -1.05
CA ASN A 118 -12.82 -13.62 0.38
C ASN A 118 -13.48 -12.43 1.08
N GLN A 119 -14.14 -12.73 2.20
CA GLN A 119 -14.51 -11.70 3.15
C GLN A 119 -13.32 -11.45 4.08
N ASN A 120 -12.93 -10.19 4.22
CA ASN A 120 -11.89 -9.77 5.15
C ASN A 120 -12.21 -8.37 5.68
N ARG A 121 -11.49 -7.99 6.73
CA ARG A 121 -11.69 -6.73 7.46
C ARG A 121 -11.40 -5.48 6.61
N LEU A 122 -10.55 -5.58 5.57
CA LEU A 122 -10.21 -4.45 4.72
C LEU A 122 -11.36 -4.06 3.79
N PHE A 123 -12.13 -5.04 3.32
CA PHE A 123 -13.24 -4.84 2.39
C PHE A 123 -14.62 -4.99 3.03
N GLU A 124 -14.69 -5.05 4.36
CA GLU A 124 -15.95 -5.16 5.10
C GLU A 124 -16.89 -3.98 4.75
N GLY A 125 -18.15 -4.30 4.44
CA GLY A 125 -19.14 -3.31 4.03
C GLY A 125 -19.00 -2.79 2.59
N THR A 126 -18.03 -3.29 1.81
CA THR A 126 -17.88 -2.95 0.39
C THR A 126 -18.50 -4.02 -0.54
N PRO A 127 -18.89 -3.67 -1.79
CA PRO A 127 -19.41 -4.64 -2.74
C PRO A 127 -18.37 -5.71 -3.14
N GLY A 128 -18.82 -6.93 -3.40
CA GLY A 128 -17.95 -8.02 -3.88
C GLY A 128 -17.35 -7.76 -5.27
N GLU A 129 -18.00 -6.94 -6.09
CA GLU A 129 -17.45 -6.41 -7.35
C GLU A 129 -17.43 -4.88 -7.28
N GLN A 130 -16.27 -4.28 -7.52
CA GLN A 130 -16.11 -2.83 -7.40
C GLN A 130 -15.15 -2.27 -8.44
N VAL A 131 -15.42 -1.04 -8.88
CA VAL A 131 -14.56 -0.33 -9.82
C VAL A 131 -13.43 0.32 -9.04
N VAL A 132 -12.19 -0.07 -9.35
CA VAL A 132 -10.97 0.47 -8.76
C VAL A 132 -10.14 1.22 -9.81
N TRP A 133 -9.19 2.03 -9.34
CA TRP A 133 -8.28 2.77 -10.20
C TRP A 133 -6.89 2.14 -10.17
N MET A 134 -6.54 1.43 -11.24
CA MET A 134 -5.22 0.81 -11.41
C MET A 134 -4.22 1.86 -11.94
N SER A 135 -2.97 1.81 -11.47
CA SER A 135 -1.98 2.84 -11.75
C SER A 135 -0.53 2.36 -11.90
N HIS A 136 -0.30 1.05 -12.08
CA HIS A 136 1.05 0.49 -12.12
C HIS A 136 1.30 -0.39 -13.34
N GLY A 137 2.57 -0.47 -13.74
CA GLY A 137 3.03 -1.24 -14.89
C GLY A 137 3.49 -2.65 -14.55
N ASP A 138 3.55 -3.02 -13.28
CA ASP A 138 3.99 -4.35 -12.82
C ASP A 138 2.84 -5.10 -12.16
N LEU A 139 2.86 -6.43 -12.17
CA LEU A 139 1.84 -7.26 -11.55
C LEU A 139 2.44 -8.27 -10.59
N VAL A 140 1.74 -8.54 -9.49
CA VAL A 140 2.09 -9.62 -8.57
C VAL A 140 1.70 -10.93 -9.25
N THR A 141 2.68 -11.77 -9.58
CA THR A 141 2.47 -13.09 -10.21
C THR A 141 2.45 -14.22 -9.18
N MET A 142 3.06 -13.99 -8.01
CA MET A 142 3.06 -14.95 -6.91
C MET A 142 2.88 -14.18 -5.60
N SER A 143 1.79 -14.48 -4.90
CA SER A 143 1.58 -13.97 -3.54
C SER A 143 2.66 -14.51 -2.60
N PRO A 144 3.12 -13.73 -1.60
CA PRO A 144 4.06 -14.23 -0.61
C PRO A 144 3.48 -15.39 0.20
N PRO A 145 4.32 -16.32 0.69
CA PRO A 145 3.87 -17.37 1.60
C PRO A 145 3.16 -16.81 2.84
N GLY A 146 2.04 -17.43 3.22
CA GLY A 146 1.23 -16.99 4.37
C GLY A 146 0.27 -15.83 4.09
N PHE A 147 0.30 -15.26 2.88
CA PHE A 147 -0.67 -14.25 2.45
C PHE A 147 -1.83 -14.89 1.68
N THR A 148 -2.99 -14.24 1.73
CA THR A 148 -4.20 -14.64 1.00
C THR A 148 -4.48 -13.62 -0.09
N VAL A 149 -4.78 -14.09 -1.31
CA VAL A 149 -5.24 -13.22 -2.40
C VAL A 149 -6.72 -12.94 -2.21
N ASP A 150 -7.05 -11.73 -1.78
CA ASP A 150 -8.42 -11.32 -1.45
C ASP A 150 -9.26 -10.87 -2.63
N GLY A 151 -8.62 -10.39 -3.69
CA GLY A 151 -9.32 -9.99 -4.91
C GLY A 151 -8.38 -9.89 -6.10
N ILE A 152 -8.94 -10.03 -7.29
CA ILE A 152 -8.21 -9.94 -8.56
C ILE A 152 -8.96 -9.01 -9.51
N ASN A 153 -8.21 -8.26 -10.31
CA ASN A 153 -8.74 -7.65 -11.52
C ASN A 153 -8.30 -8.53 -12.70
N LEU A 154 -9.25 -9.21 -13.35
CA LEU A 154 -8.94 -9.89 -14.60
C LEU A 154 -8.93 -8.83 -15.71
N PRO A 155 -7.91 -8.80 -16.59
CA PRO A 155 -7.99 -7.97 -17.79
C PRO A 155 -9.25 -8.37 -18.53
N ALA A 156 -10.03 -7.37 -18.98
CA ALA A 156 -11.27 -7.61 -19.70
C ALA A 156 -11.01 -8.69 -20.75
N ARG A 157 -11.69 -9.83 -20.64
CA ARG A 157 -11.64 -10.86 -21.67
C ARG A 157 -11.86 -10.13 -22.99
N SER A 158 -10.90 -10.20 -23.90
CA SER A 158 -11.09 -9.77 -25.27
C SER A 158 -12.44 -10.35 -25.68
N ARG A 159 -13.42 -9.48 -25.92
CA ARG A 159 -14.66 -9.89 -26.59
C ARG A 159 -14.18 -10.50 -27.90
N GLN A 160 -14.16 -11.83 -27.96
CA GLN A 160 -14.15 -12.56 -29.23
C GLN A 160 -15.50 -12.29 -29.90
#